data_AF-A0A8H5B175-F1
#
_entry.id   AF-A0A8H5B175-F1
#
_cell.length_a   1.000
_cell.length_b   1.000
_cell.length_c   1.000
_cell.angle_alpha   90.00
_cell.angle_beta   90.00
_cell.angle_gamma   90.00
#
_symmetry.space_group_name_H-M   'P 1'
#
loop_
_entity.id
_entity.type
_entity.pdbx_description
1 polymer ?
#
loop_
_entity_poly.entity_id
_entity_poly.type
_entity_poly.pdbx_seq_one_letter_code
_entity_poly.pdbx_strand_id
1 'polypeptide(L)'
;MEETNHQYTAHPVLSLSIPPKDATVFFDNWPHARKLPTPEEIRTRAFDAQYKVLNERPTSQRIFYLPDLGLVIKHGKRITIAEGQVLWAITEFCPGMRAPMVYGWCTDGGEVFMYLSYVDGAMLDSRLETLNDEELKDIAGQLAVMLNSLRRVTQPAQEVFIGTPGRGPVNDQMWWNGNYRRTFSSVKEYNQALFEFARNVPQSPQQEVFQNVRASFPNKASICLTHTDLATEISSSHPPKRR
;
A
#
# COMPACT_ATOMS: atom_id res chain seq x y z
N MET A 1 -14.23 -20.27 -39.75
CA MET A 1 -13.82 -18.86 -39.55
C MET A 1 -14.59 -18.36 -38.34
N GLU A 2 -14.00 -18.49 -37.17
CA GLU A 2 -14.43 -17.79 -35.96
C GLU A 2 -13.13 -17.23 -35.36
N GLU A 3 -12.81 -16.00 -35.73
CA GLU A 3 -11.76 -15.23 -35.07
C GLU A 3 -12.29 -14.83 -33.70
N THR A 4 -11.87 -15.56 -32.67
CA THR A 4 -12.00 -15.13 -31.28
C THR A 4 -11.13 -13.88 -31.10
N ASN A 5 -11.77 -12.73 -31.27
CA ASN A 5 -11.23 -11.41 -30.99
C ASN A 5 -10.87 -11.35 -29.49
N HIS A 6 -9.62 -11.69 -29.16
CA HIS A 6 -9.06 -11.44 -27.84
C HIS A 6 -8.96 -9.93 -27.71
N GLN A 7 -9.97 -9.36 -27.09
CA GLN A 7 -10.01 -7.95 -26.75
C GLN A 7 -8.79 -7.66 -25.89
N TYR A 8 -7.75 -7.10 -26.49
CA TYR A 8 -6.58 -6.58 -25.79
C TYR A 8 -7.08 -5.48 -24.86
N THR A 9 -7.42 -5.84 -23.62
CA THR A 9 -7.69 -4.85 -22.58
C THR A 9 -6.36 -4.14 -22.32
N ALA A 10 -6.26 -2.89 -22.78
CA ALA A 10 -5.10 -2.06 -22.54
C ALA A 10 -4.79 -2.04 -21.03
N HIS A 11 -3.52 -2.24 -20.67
CA HIS A 11 -3.08 -2.15 -19.29
C HIS A 11 -3.37 -0.75 -18.75
N PRO A 12 -3.93 -0.61 -17.53
CA PRO A 12 -4.12 0.69 -16.91
C PRO A 12 -2.77 1.41 -16.79
N VAL A 13 -2.75 2.70 -17.15
CA VAL A 13 -1.54 3.53 -17.12
C VAL A 13 -1.70 4.62 -16.06
N LEU A 14 -0.83 4.61 -15.05
CA LEU A 14 -0.77 5.61 -13.99
C LEU A 14 0.33 6.63 -14.31
N SER A 15 -0.05 7.75 -14.93
CA SER A 15 0.83 8.91 -15.14
C SER A 15 0.91 9.78 -13.89
N LEU A 16 2.03 10.48 -13.72
CA LEU A 16 2.27 11.47 -12.67
C LEU A 16 1.30 12.65 -12.68
N SER A 17 0.62 12.89 -13.79
CA SER A 17 -0.40 13.95 -13.91
C SER A 17 -1.74 13.56 -13.28
N ILE A 18 -1.95 12.27 -12.99
CA ILE A 18 -3.25 11.73 -12.63
C ILE A 18 -3.55 11.81 -11.12
N PRO A 19 -2.65 11.39 -10.20
CA PRO A 19 -2.95 11.44 -8.77
C PRO A 19 -3.15 12.88 -8.28
N PRO A 20 -4.17 13.14 -7.42
CA PRO A 20 -4.33 14.44 -6.80
C PRO A 20 -3.12 14.80 -5.94
N LYS A 21 -2.64 16.05 -6.03
CA LYS A 21 -1.39 16.50 -5.40
C LYS A 21 -1.59 17.47 -4.25
N ASP A 22 -2.79 18.02 -4.11
CA ASP A 22 -3.07 19.05 -3.15
C ASP A 22 -3.04 18.51 -1.71
N ALA A 23 -2.66 19.41 -0.79
CA ALA A 23 -2.64 19.11 0.64
C ALA A 23 -4.03 18.82 1.21
N THR A 24 -5.07 19.29 0.50
CA THR A 24 -6.47 19.08 0.83
C THR A 24 -7.23 18.69 -0.43
N VAL A 25 -7.84 17.50 -0.42
CA VAL A 25 -8.64 16.97 -1.52
C VAL A 25 -9.83 16.24 -0.92
N PHE A 26 -11.04 16.52 -1.40
CA PHE A 26 -12.25 15.76 -1.07
C PHE A 26 -12.94 15.37 -2.36
N PHE A 27 -13.39 14.12 -2.44
CA PHE A 27 -14.03 13.57 -3.63
C PHE A 27 -15.55 13.57 -3.48
N ASP A 28 -16.27 13.60 -4.60
CA ASP A 28 -17.74 13.60 -4.65
C ASP A 28 -18.36 12.20 -4.42
N ASN A 29 -17.65 11.32 -3.73
CA ASN A 29 -18.05 9.93 -3.44
C ASN A 29 -18.50 9.71 -1.99
N TRP A 30 -18.61 10.78 -1.19
CA TRP A 30 -19.10 10.69 0.18
C TRP A 30 -20.62 10.44 0.21
N PRO A 31 -21.09 9.28 0.75
CA PRO A 31 -22.47 8.86 0.57
C PRO A 31 -23.44 9.38 1.64
N HIS A 32 -22.99 10.22 2.58
CA HIS A 32 -23.83 10.69 3.70
C HIS A 32 -24.12 12.19 3.63
N ALA A 33 -25.32 12.58 4.07
CA ALA A 33 -25.67 13.99 4.24
C ALA A 33 -24.88 14.66 5.38
N ARG A 34 -24.49 13.88 6.40
CA ARG A 34 -23.63 14.36 7.49
C ARG A 34 -22.24 14.64 6.93
N LYS A 35 -21.68 15.82 7.22
CA LYS A 35 -20.33 16.18 6.79
C LYS A 35 -19.27 15.30 7.46
N LEU A 36 -18.14 15.12 6.77
CA LEU A 36 -16.94 14.53 7.36
C LEU A 36 -16.49 15.37 8.58
N PRO A 37 -16.05 14.74 9.68
CA PRO A 37 -15.54 15.47 10.83
C PRO A 37 -14.33 16.33 10.48
N THR A 38 -14.18 17.49 11.11
CA THR A 38 -13.03 18.37 10.91
C THR A 38 -11.82 17.91 11.74
N PRO A 39 -10.58 18.29 11.35
CA PRO A 39 -9.39 18.05 12.18
C PRO A 39 -9.51 18.56 13.62
N GLU A 40 -10.21 19.68 13.85
CA GLU A 40 -10.45 20.21 15.18
C GLU A 40 -11.35 19.28 16.00
N GLU A 41 -12.48 18.85 15.43
CA GLU A 41 -13.41 17.91 16.08
C GLU A 41 -12.71 16.58 16.44
N ILE A 42 -11.92 16.03 15.51
CA ILE A 42 -11.21 14.75 15.68
C ILE A 42 -10.23 14.79 16.86
N ARG A 43 -9.62 15.95 17.15
CA ARG A 43 -8.67 16.09 18.26
C ARG A 43 -9.35 16.30 19.63
N THR A 44 -10.67 16.42 19.70
CA THR A 44 -11.37 16.63 20.96
C THR A 44 -11.47 15.34 21.79
N ARG A 45 -11.48 15.48 23.12
CA ARG A 45 -11.78 14.35 24.02
C ARG A 45 -13.20 13.80 23.85
N ALA A 46 -14.13 14.63 23.40
CA ALA A 46 -15.49 14.21 23.11
C ALA A 46 -15.52 13.21 21.93
N PHE A 47 -14.69 13.44 20.91
CA PHE A 47 -14.54 12.52 19.78
C PHE A 47 -13.98 11.17 20.22
N ASP A 48 -12.94 11.17 21.06
CA ASP A 48 -12.35 9.97 21.65
C ASP A 48 -13.35 9.17 22.49
N ALA A 49 -14.22 9.85 23.23
CA ALA A 49 -15.25 9.20 24.04
C ALA A 49 -16.39 8.63 23.18
N GLN A 50 -16.63 9.20 21.99
CA GLN A 50 -17.73 8.83 21.11
C GLN A 50 -17.39 7.66 20.18
N TYR A 51 -16.16 7.60 19.67
CA TYR A 51 -15.80 6.68 18.59
C TYR A 51 -14.71 5.69 18.97
N LYS A 52 -14.77 4.51 18.33
CA LYS A 52 -13.83 3.43 18.59
C LYS A 52 -12.47 3.77 17.98
N VAL A 53 -11.42 3.72 18.80
CA VAL A 53 -10.03 3.71 18.32
C VAL A 53 -9.68 2.29 17.88
N LEU A 54 -9.46 2.10 16.58
CA LEU A 54 -9.04 0.81 16.01
C LEU A 54 -7.55 0.53 16.24
N ASN A 55 -6.73 1.59 16.21
CA ASN A 55 -5.29 1.49 16.41
C ASN A 55 -4.72 2.85 16.85
N GLU A 56 -3.73 2.81 17.73
CA GLU A 56 -3.01 3.99 18.19
C GLU A 56 -1.52 3.67 18.28
N ARG A 57 -0.72 4.49 17.61
CA ARG A 57 0.73 4.52 17.79
C ARG A 57 1.07 5.91 18.34
N PRO A 58 1.44 6.01 19.63
CA PRO A 58 1.73 7.29 20.27
C PRO A 58 2.64 8.16 19.41
N THR A 59 2.30 9.44 19.27
CA THR A 59 3.03 10.46 18.49
C THR A 59 3.09 10.24 16.96
N SER A 60 2.56 9.14 16.44
CA SER A 60 2.69 8.75 15.04
C SER A 60 1.37 8.80 14.29
N GLN A 61 0.39 8.02 14.74
CA GLN A 61 -0.90 7.87 14.08
C GLN A 61 -1.99 7.38 15.04
N ARG A 62 -3.24 7.74 14.76
CA ARG A 62 -4.44 7.13 15.34
C ARG A 62 -5.42 6.79 14.23
N ILE A 63 -6.19 5.73 14.44
CA ILE A 63 -7.22 5.25 13.51
C ILE A 63 -8.54 5.15 14.25
N PHE A 64 -9.53 5.93 13.83
CA PHE A 64 -10.90 5.87 14.34
C PHE A 64 -11.82 5.10 13.41
N TYR A 65 -12.85 4.50 13.98
CA TYR A 65 -13.98 3.95 13.27
C TYR A 65 -15.28 4.56 13.79
N LEU A 66 -16.09 5.07 12.86
CA LEU A 66 -17.41 5.65 13.08
C LEU A 66 -18.43 4.68 12.45
N PRO A 67 -19.03 3.76 13.24
CA PRO A 67 -19.85 2.68 12.70
C PRO A 67 -21.12 3.16 11.99
N ASP A 68 -21.74 4.23 12.50
CA ASP A 68 -22.94 4.85 11.94
C ASP A 68 -22.73 5.41 10.53
N LEU A 69 -21.48 5.68 10.16
CA LEU A 69 -21.08 6.22 8.88
C LEU A 69 -20.25 5.25 8.04
N GLY A 70 -19.95 4.05 8.54
CA GLY A 70 -18.98 3.16 7.89
C GLY A 70 -17.65 3.86 7.57
N LEU A 71 -17.22 4.81 8.41
CA LEU A 71 -16.10 5.71 8.14
C LEU A 71 -14.90 5.34 9.00
N VAL A 72 -13.74 5.25 8.36
CA VAL A 72 -12.43 5.16 9.02
C VAL A 72 -11.70 6.48 8.86
N ILE A 73 -11.15 6.99 9.95
CA ILE A 73 -10.31 8.18 9.94
C ILE A 73 -8.92 7.77 10.38
N LYS A 74 -7.94 7.87 9.48
CA LYS A 74 -6.53 7.71 9.80
C LYS A 74 -5.90 9.08 9.89
N HIS A 75 -5.30 9.43 11.02
CA HIS A 75 -4.61 10.72 11.15
C HIS A 75 -3.32 10.66 11.96
N GLY A 76 -2.44 11.63 11.73
CA GLY A 76 -1.22 11.84 12.52
C GLY A 76 -0.02 12.31 11.69
N LYS A 77 1.11 12.51 12.37
CA LYS A 77 2.34 13.07 11.79
C LYS A 77 3.08 12.13 10.84
N ARG A 78 2.84 10.82 10.91
CA ARG A 78 3.45 9.83 10.01
C ARG A 78 2.52 9.38 8.88
N ILE A 79 1.31 9.90 8.83
CA ILE A 79 0.40 9.67 7.71
C ILE A 79 0.83 10.55 6.55
N THR A 80 0.80 10.01 5.34
CA THR A 80 1.28 10.73 4.15
C THR A 80 0.18 10.84 3.10
N ILE A 81 0.17 11.94 2.35
CA ILE A 81 -0.71 12.08 1.17
C ILE A 81 -0.42 10.96 0.16
N ALA A 82 0.82 10.49 0.07
CA ALA A 82 1.19 9.37 -0.79
C ALA A 82 0.43 8.08 -0.47
N GLU A 83 0.08 7.82 0.79
CA GLU A 83 -0.77 6.68 1.16
C GLU A 83 -2.20 6.85 0.58
N GLY A 84 -2.77 8.06 0.67
CA GLY A 84 -4.07 8.39 0.08
C GLY A 84 -4.05 8.27 -1.44
N GLN A 85 -2.98 8.75 -2.09
CA GLN A 85 -2.78 8.62 -3.54
C GLN A 85 -2.69 7.15 -3.99
N VAL A 86 -2.03 6.29 -3.22
CA VAL A 86 -1.95 4.85 -3.53
C VAL A 86 -3.33 4.20 -3.41
N LEU A 87 -4.06 4.44 -2.32
CA LEU A 87 -5.41 3.88 -2.14
C LEU A 87 -6.39 4.39 -3.21
N TRP A 88 -6.31 5.67 -3.54
CA TRP A 88 -7.07 6.26 -4.63
C TRP A 88 -6.73 5.58 -5.97
N ALA A 89 -5.44 5.46 -6.32
CA ALA A 89 -5.03 4.80 -7.56
C ALA A 89 -5.44 3.32 -7.61
N ILE A 90 -5.44 2.61 -6.49
CA ILE A 90 -5.95 1.24 -6.43
C ILE A 90 -7.44 1.21 -6.76
N THR A 91 -8.23 2.12 -6.19
CA THR A 91 -9.68 2.20 -6.44
C THR A 91 -9.99 2.51 -7.91
N GLU A 92 -9.23 3.41 -8.52
CA GLU A 92 -9.42 3.82 -9.92
C GLU A 92 -8.95 2.77 -10.94
N PHE A 93 -7.79 2.14 -10.69
CA PHE A 93 -7.09 1.34 -11.71
C PHE A 93 -7.13 -0.18 -11.47
N CYS A 94 -7.62 -0.65 -10.31
CA CYS A 94 -7.68 -2.06 -9.97
C CYS A 94 -9.11 -2.51 -9.65
N PRO A 95 -10.00 -2.64 -10.66
CA PRO A 95 -11.36 -3.08 -10.44
C PRO A 95 -11.39 -4.47 -9.78
N GLY A 96 -12.23 -4.62 -8.76
CA GLY A 96 -12.34 -5.86 -7.97
C GLY A 96 -11.36 -5.97 -6.80
N MET A 97 -10.46 -5.00 -6.61
CA MET A 97 -9.68 -4.90 -5.38
C MET A 97 -10.61 -4.53 -4.21
N ARG A 98 -10.55 -5.31 -3.13
CA ARG A 98 -11.21 -4.95 -1.85
C ARG A 98 -10.29 -4.04 -1.04
N ALA A 99 -10.16 -2.79 -1.48
CA ALA A 99 -9.42 -1.75 -0.78
C ALA A 99 -10.37 -0.67 -0.21
N PRO A 100 -9.98 0.04 0.87
CA PRO A 100 -10.73 1.20 1.32
C PRO A 100 -10.84 2.26 0.22
N MET A 101 -12.07 2.70 -0.06
CA MET A 101 -12.31 3.86 -0.91
C MET A 101 -11.90 5.12 -0.15
N VAL A 102 -11.27 6.06 -0.84
CA VAL A 102 -10.83 7.33 -0.28
C VAL A 102 -11.93 8.38 -0.49
N TYR A 103 -12.44 8.97 0.59
CA TYR A 103 -13.37 10.11 0.54
C TYR A 103 -12.64 11.45 0.47
N GLY A 104 -11.41 11.49 0.98
CA GLY A 104 -10.55 12.65 0.89
C GLY A 104 -9.45 12.64 1.93
N TRP A 105 -8.66 13.70 1.93
CA TRP A 105 -7.65 13.99 2.93
C TRP A 105 -7.46 15.49 3.10
N CYS A 106 -6.89 15.88 4.23
CA CYS A 106 -6.43 17.24 4.47
C CYS A 106 -5.22 17.27 5.39
N THR A 107 -4.40 18.31 5.28
CA THR A 107 -3.34 18.60 6.25
C THR A 107 -3.81 19.68 7.22
N ASP A 108 -3.56 19.46 8.50
CA ASP A 108 -3.82 20.46 9.53
C ASP A 108 -2.84 20.27 10.70
N GLY A 109 -2.25 21.35 11.22
CA GLY A 109 -1.34 21.28 12.38
C GLY A 109 -0.10 20.39 12.20
N GLY A 110 0.35 20.17 10.96
CA GLY A 110 1.46 19.26 10.64
C GLY A 110 1.09 17.76 10.67
N GLU A 111 -0.20 17.45 10.70
CA GLU A 111 -0.74 16.09 10.59
C GLU A 111 -1.53 15.95 9.29
N VAL A 112 -1.57 14.74 8.75
CA VAL A 112 -2.49 14.39 7.67
C VAL A 112 -3.69 13.69 8.28
N PHE A 113 -4.88 14.02 7.80
CA PHE A 113 -6.15 13.36 8.11
C PHE A 113 -6.66 12.73 6.82
N MET A 114 -6.98 11.44 6.87
CA MET A 114 -7.46 10.68 5.72
C MET A 114 -8.78 10.01 6.07
N TYR A 115 -9.77 10.18 5.20
CA TYR A 115 -11.14 9.72 5.38
C TYR A 115 -11.38 8.57 4.39
N LEU A 116 -11.67 7.39 4.92
CA LEU A 116 -11.71 6.14 4.18
C LEU A 116 -13.01 5.38 4.46
N SER A 117 -13.51 4.62 3.50
CA SER A 117 -14.57 3.65 3.77
C SER A 117 -14.05 2.54 4.69
N TYR A 118 -14.87 2.09 5.64
CA TYR A 118 -14.60 0.86 6.37
C TYR A 118 -14.76 -0.35 5.46
N VAL A 119 -13.77 -1.23 5.44
CA VAL A 119 -13.85 -2.54 4.77
C VAL A 119 -14.15 -3.56 5.86
N ASP A 120 -15.35 -4.12 5.82
CA ASP A 120 -15.78 -5.14 6.78
C ASP A 120 -15.06 -6.47 6.52
N GLY A 121 -14.67 -7.15 7.59
CA GLY A 121 -13.96 -8.42 7.51
C GLY A 121 -13.14 -8.75 8.76
N ALA A 122 -12.78 -10.02 8.87
CA ALA A 122 -11.81 -10.48 9.85
C ALA A 122 -10.39 -10.35 9.29
N MET A 123 -9.43 -10.00 10.16
CA MET A 123 -8.01 -10.04 9.80
C MET A 123 -7.57 -11.49 9.55
N LEU A 124 -6.80 -11.73 8.49
CA LEU A 124 -6.34 -13.07 8.14
C LEU A 124 -5.56 -13.72 9.30
N ASP A 125 -4.69 -12.97 9.97
CA ASP A 125 -3.90 -13.44 11.13
C ASP A 125 -4.79 -13.99 12.27
N SER A 126 -5.99 -13.42 12.46
CA SER A 126 -6.93 -13.87 13.50
C SER A 126 -7.67 -15.17 13.16
N ARG A 127 -7.50 -15.67 11.93
CA ARG A 127 -8.14 -16.88 11.41
C ARG A 127 -7.14 -17.88 10.87
N LEU A 128 -5.88 -17.50 10.69
CA LEU A 128 -4.89 -18.29 9.97
C LEU A 128 -4.76 -19.72 10.52
N GLU A 129 -4.74 -19.88 11.84
CA GLU A 129 -4.66 -21.19 12.51
C GLU A 129 -5.91 -22.06 12.39
N THR A 130 -7.05 -21.47 12.02
CA THR A 130 -8.34 -22.17 11.87
C THR A 130 -8.63 -22.59 10.43
N LEU A 131 -7.84 -22.11 9.46
CA LEU A 131 -8.06 -22.38 8.06
C LEU A 131 -7.51 -23.75 7.68
N ASN A 132 -8.27 -24.49 6.89
CA ASN A 132 -7.81 -25.74 6.29
C ASN A 132 -7.06 -25.49 4.96
N ASP A 133 -6.43 -26.53 4.43
CA ASP A 133 -5.62 -26.44 3.20
C ASP A 133 -6.41 -25.94 1.97
N GLU A 134 -7.70 -26.30 1.86
CA GLU A 134 -8.57 -25.88 0.76
C GLU A 134 -8.90 -24.39 0.87
N GLU A 135 -9.21 -23.91 2.08
CA GLU A 135 -9.46 -22.49 2.35
C GLU A 135 -8.21 -21.64 2.14
N LEU A 136 -7.04 -22.11 2.59
CA LEU A 136 -5.76 -21.44 2.35
C LEU A 136 -5.45 -21.36 0.85
N LYS A 137 -5.72 -22.43 0.10
CA LYS A 137 -5.53 -22.45 -1.35
C LYS A 137 -6.48 -21.48 -2.06
N ASP A 138 -7.73 -21.41 -1.62
CA ASP A 138 -8.71 -20.46 -2.16
C ASP A 138 -8.29 -19.01 -1.88
N ILE A 139 -7.90 -18.69 -0.65
CA ILE A 139 -7.38 -17.36 -0.27
C ILE A 139 -6.15 -17.01 -1.09
N ALA A 140 -5.20 -17.94 -1.28
CA ALA A 140 -4.04 -17.72 -2.12
C ALA A 140 -4.43 -17.43 -3.58
N GLY A 141 -5.45 -18.11 -4.09
CA GLY A 141 -6.04 -17.84 -5.41
C GLY A 141 -6.61 -16.42 -5.52
N GLN A 142 -7.39 -15.99 -4.52
CA GLN A 142 -7.95 -14.63 -4.47
C GLN A 142 -6.84 -13.57 -4.40
N LEU A 143 -5.82 -13.77 -3.55
CA LEU A 143 -4.66 -12.87 -3.43
C LEU A 143 -3.87 -12.79 -4.73
N ALA A 144 -3.67 -13.91 -5.43
CA ALA A 144 -2.99 -13.93 -6.72
C ALA A 144 -3.74 -13.07 -7.76
N VAL A 145 -5.06 -13.14 -7.81
CA VAL A 145 -5.88 -12.28 -8.69
C VAL A 145 -5.70 -10.81 -8.34
N MET A 146 -5.76 -10.46 -7.06
CA MET A 146 -5.58 -9.07 -6.59
C MET A 146 -4.18 -8.53 -6.91
N LEU A 147 -3.13 -9.28 -6.60
CA LEU A 147 -1.75 -8.91 -6.90
C LEU A 147 -1.51 -8.77 -8.41
N ASN A 148 -2.08 -9.65 -9.21
CA ASN A 148 -2.01 -9.54 -10.66
C ASN A 148 -2.73 -8.29 -11.17
N SER A 149 -3.81 -7.84 -10.51
CA SER A 149 -4.44 -6.56 -10.85
C SER A 149 -3.54 -5.37 -10.57
N LEU A 150 -2.89 -5.32 -9.41
CA LEU A 150 -1.91 -4.27 -9.11
C LEU A 150 -0.77 -4.27 -10.14
N ARG A 151 -0.24 -5.44 -10.47
CA ARG A 151 0.90 -5.59 -11.39
C ARG A 151 0.59 -5.17 -12.83
N ARG A 152 -0.69 -5.16 -13.22
CA ARG A 152 -1.13 -4.65 -14.53
C ARG A 152 -1.12 -3.12 -14.62
N VAL A 153 -1.04 -2.41 -13.49
CA VAL A 153 -0.88 -0.95 -13.49
C VAL A 153 0.54 -0.61 -13.89
N THR A 154 0.67 0.06 -15.04
CA THR A 154 1.93 0.43 -15.68
C THR A 154 2.17 1.93 -15.62
N GLN A 155 3.40 2.35 -15.93
CA GLN A 155 3.77 3.76 -16.06
C GLN A 155 4.00 4.11 -17.54
N PRO A 156 3.78 5.36 -17.98
CA PRO A 156 4.20 5.83 -19.29
C PRO A 156 5.72 5.65 -19.48
N ALA A 157 6.15 5.32 -20.69
CA ALA A 157 7.57 5.03 -20.98
C ALA A 157 8.52 6.20 -20.67
N GLN A 158 8.01 7.43 -20.68
CA GLN A 158 8.74 8.67 -20.44
C GLN A 158 8.73 9.08 -18.95
N GLU A 159 7.92 8.42 -18.14
CA GLU A 159 7.70 8.72 -16.72
C GLU A 159 8.11 7.54 -15.84
N VAL A 160 9.05 6.68 -16.27
CA VAL A 160 9.42 5.48 -15.52
C VAL A 160 10.26 5.83 -14.28
N PHE A 161 9.79 5.44 -13.10
CA PHE A 161 10.52 5.55 -11.83
C PHE A 161 10.04 4.50 -10.80
N ILE A 162 10.78 4.33 -9.71
CA ILE A 162 10.38 3.55 -8.53
C ILE A 162 10.23 4.52 -7.36
N GLY A 163 9.00 4.65 -6.85
CA GLY A 163 8.60 5.63 -5.84
C GLY A 163 7.10 5.62 -5.63
N THR A 164 6.58 6.63 -4.93
CA THR A 164 5.12 6.80 -4.75
C THR A 164 4.46 7.36 -6.01
N PRO A 165 3.14 7.21 -6.20
CA PRO A 165 2.43 7.75 -7.37
C PRO A 165 2.67 9.24 -7.65
N GLY A 166 2.88 10.05 -6.62
CA GLY A 166 3.26 11.47 -6.75
C GLY A 166 4.75 11.73 -7.05
N ARG A 167 5.52 10.72 -7.51
CA ARG A 167 6.98 10.76 -7.69
C ARG A 167 7.79 10.97 -6.40
N GLY A 168 7.19 10.73 -5.25
CA GLY A 168 7.87 10.79 -3.96
C GLY A 168 8.78 9.58 -3.71
N PRO A 169 9.56 9.61 -2.63
CA PRO A 169 10.49 8.53 -2.30
C PRO A 169 9.75 7.23 -1.99
N VAL A 170 10.45 6.10 -2.11
CA VAL A 170 9.90 4.80 -1.63
C VAL A 170 9.69 4.89 -0.12
N ASN A 171 8.49 4.52 0.34
CA ASN A 171 8.04 4.68 1.72
C ASN A 171 8.05 3.37 2.52
N ASP A 172 8.68 2.30 2.00
CA ASP A 172 8.82 1.06 2.75
C ASP A 172 9.59 1.28 4.06
N GLN A 173 9.24 0.52 5.10
CA GLN A 173 9.86 0.63 6.42
C GLN A 173 11.38 0.47 6.35
N MET A 174 11.89 -0.36 5.44
CA MET A 174 13.33 -0.52 5.25
C MET A 174 14.04 0.76 4.81
N TRP A 175 13.34 1.65 4.08
CA TRP A 175 13.87 2.93 3.60
C TRP A 175 13.53 4.08 4.54
N TRP A 176 12.68 3.87 5.55
CA TRP A 176 12.13 4.95 6.37
C TRP A 176 13.19 5.66 7.22
N ASN A 177 14.15 4.90 7.74
CA ASN A 177 15.23 5.39 8.60
C ASN A 177 16.57 5.28 7.86
N GLY A 178 16.91 6.26 7.03
CA GLY A 178 18.26 6.33 6.46
C GLY A 178 18.43 7.23 5.25
N ASN A 179 19.68 7.30 4.77
CA ASN A 179 20.11 8.08 3.61
C ASN A 179 19.57 7.53 2.26
N TYR A 180 18.82 6.43 2.29
CA TYR A 180 18.35 5.73 1.10
C TYR A 180 16.89 6.03 0.74
N ARG A 181 16.20 6.90 1.52
CA ARG A 181 14.84 7.36 1.22
C ARG A 181 14.85 8.29 0.00
N ARG A 182 14.63 7.74 -1.18
CA ARG A 182 14.60 8.49 -2.44
C ARG A 182 13.72 7.83 -3.49
N THR A 183 13.48 8.56 -4.57
CA THR A 183 12.89 8.05 -5.80
C THR A 183 14.02 7.51 -6.69
N PHE A 184 13.82 6.36 -7.32
CA PHE A 184 14.82 5.76 -8.20
C PHE A 184 14.42 5.89 -9.66
N SER A 185 15.38 6.18 -10.52
CA SER A 185 15.17 6.32 -11.96
C SER A 185 15.12 4.98 -12.71
N SER A 186 15.60 3.90 -12.09
CA SER A 186 15.67 2.59 -12.72
C SER A 186 15.72 1.44 -11.70
N VAL A 187 15.36 0.23 -12.15
CA VAL A 187 15.50 -1.01 -11.37
C VAL A 187 16.95 -1.27 -10.99
N LYS A 188 17.92 -0.94 -11.86
CA LYS A 188 19.35 -1.05 -11.56
C LYS A 188 19.72 -0.21 -10.33
N GLU A 189 19.29 1.05 -10.31
CA GLU A 189 19.59 1.98 -9.21
C GLU A 189 18.94 1.53 -7.90
N TYR A 190 17.68 1.09 -7.95
CA TYR A 190 16.98 0.53 -6.80
C TYR A 190 17.69 -0.71 -6.25
N ASN A 191 18.01 -1.69 -7.11
CA ASN A 191 18.71 -2.90 -6.70
C ASN A 191 20.08 -2.54 -6.09
N GLN A 192 20.84 -1.64 -6.71
CA GLN A 192 22.13 -1.22 -6.16
C GLN A 192 21.99 -0.66 -4.73
N ALA A 193 21.03 0.25 -4.51
CA ALA A 193 20.77 0.80 -3.18
C ALA A 193 20.31 -0.26 -2.18
N LEU A 194 19.48 -1.23 -2.60
CA LEU A 194 19.01 -2.34 -1.77
C LEU A 194 20.18 -3.19 -1.25
N PHE A 195 21.10 -3.55 -2.13
CA PHE A 195 22.27 -4.36 -1.76
C PHE A 195 23.35 -3.54 -1.06
N GLU A 196 23.44 -2.23 -1.28
CA GLU A 196 24.27 -1.32 -0.48
C GLU A 196 23.76 -1.23 0.95
N PHE A 197 22.45 -1.04 1.13
CA PHE A 197 21.80 -1.07 2.42
C PHE A 197 22.08 -2.41 3.13
N ALA A 198 21.80 -3.54 2.49
CA ALA A 198 22.00 -4.87 3.07
C ALA A 198 23.45 -5.14 3.49
N ARG A 199 24.44 -4.64 2.73
CA ARG A 199 25.86 -4.73 3.09
C ARG A 199 26.21 -3.94 4.35
N ASN A 200 25.52 -2.83 4.59
CA ASN A 200 25.80 -1.89 5.66
C ASN A 200 24.99 -2.17 6.95
N VAL A 201 24.11 -3.17 6.97
CA VAL A 201 23.43 -3.62 8.19
C VAL A 201 24.37 -4.54 9.00
N PRO A 202 24.95 -4.09 10.13
CA PRO A 202 25.89 -4.90 10.89
C PRO A 202 25.21 -6.13 11.50
N GLN A 203 25.90 -7.27 11.51
CA GLN A 203 25.45 -8.52 12.15
C GLN A 203 24.13 -9.11 11.62
N SER A 204 23.67 -8.73 10.43
CA SER A 204 22.52 -9.40 9.84
C SER A 204 22.89 -10.85 9.45
N PRO A 205 22.21 -11.88 9.99
CA PRO A 205 22.44 -13.27 9.58
C PRO A 205 22.11 -13.52 8.10
N GLN A 206 21.49 -12.56 7.42
CA GLN A 206 21.11 -12.63 6.02
C GLN A 206 22.16 -12.01 5.08
N GLN A 207 23.26 -11.43 5.60
CA GLN A 207 24.24 -10.71 4.76
C GLN A 207 24.84 -11.59 3.65
N GLU A 208 25.18 -12.85 3.96
CA GLU A 208 25.67 -13.83 2.98
C GLU A 208 24.58 -14.21 1.95
N VAL A 209 23.33 -14.39 2.41
CA VAL A 209 22.18 -14.64 1.53
C VAL A 209 21.99 -13.48 0.57
N PHE A 210 21.98 -12.23 1.04
CA PHE A 210 21.86 -11.04 0.21
C PHE A 210 22.99 -10.91 -0.80
N GLN A 211 24.23 -11.26 -0.43
CA GLN A 211 25.36 -11.26 -1.37
C GLN A 211 25.18 -12.33 -2.47
N ASN A 212 24.73 -13.52 -2.09
CA ASN A 212 24.57 -14.65 -3.02
C ASN A 212 23.38 -14.48 -3.98
N VAL A 213 22.31 -13.83 -3.55
CA VAL A 213 21.12 -13.65 -4.40
C VAL A 213 21.20 -12.43 -5.32
N ARG A 214 22.18 -11.53 -5.17
CA ARG A 214 22.32 -10.33 -6.02
C ARG A 214 22.29 -10.66 -7.51
N ALA A 215 22.94 -11.74 -7.92
CA ALA A 215 23.02 -12.17 -9.31
C ALA A 215 21.64 -12.55 -9.89
N SER A 216 20.71 -12.98 -9.03
CA SER A 216 19.35 -13.37 -9.40
C SER A 216 18.39 -12.17 -9.55
N PHE A 217 18.82 -10.94 -9.26
CA PHE A 217 17.99 -9.74 -9.36
C PHE A 217 18.22 -9.00 -10.70
N PRO A 218 17.29 -9.13 -11.67
CA PRO A 218 17.43 -8.47 -12.96
C PRO A 218 17.38 -6.95 -12.82
N ASN A 219 18.28 -6.25 -13.52
CA ASN A 219 18.35 -4.79 -13.53
C ASN A 219 17.37 -4.12 -14.51
N LYS A 220 16.57 -4.91 -15.24
CA LYS A 220 15.64 -4.48 -16.29
C LYS A 220 14.23 -5.08 -16.12
N ALA A 221 13.86 -5.43 -14.88
CA ALA A 221 12.50 -5.88 -14.60
C ALA A 221 11.47 -4.79 -14.95
N SER A 222 10.24 -5.18 -15.26
CA SER A 222 9.13 -4.25 -15.38
C SER A 222 8.81 -3.63 -14.02
N ILE A 223 8.62 -2.32 -13.99
CA ILE A 223 8.14 -1.63 -12.78
C ILE A 223 6.62 -1.70 -12.78
N CYS A 224 6.05 -2.08 -11.65
CA CYS A 224 4.62 -2.22 -11.46
C CYS A 224 4.21 -1.74 -10.07
N LEU A 225 2.92 -1.44 -9.89
CA LEU A 225 2.39 -1.16 -8.57
C LEU A 225 2.42 -2.45 -7.72
N THR A 226 2.97 -2.35 -6.51
CA THR A 226 3.04 -3.47 -5.57
C THR A 226 2.88 -2.97 -4.14
N HIS A 227 2.38 -3.85 -3.27
CA HIS A 227 2.51 -3.67 -1.83
C HIS A 227 3.94 -4.02 -1.42
N THR A 228 4.57 -3.21 -0.56
CA THR A 228 5.98 -3.43 -0.14
C THR A 228 6.11 -4.06 1.24
N ASP A 229 5.02 -4.06 2.04
CA ASP A 229 4.98 -4.77 3.31
C ASP A 229 4.78 -6.27 3.03
N LEU A 230 5.87 -7.03 3.14
CA LEU A 230 5.85 -8.49 3.21
C LEU A 230 6.07 -8.84 4.68
N ALA A 231 5.00 -9.17 5.39
CA ALA A 231 5.12 -9.74 6.73
C ALA A 231 6.01 -11.00 6.66
N THR A 232 6.98 -11.10 7.57
CA THR A 232 8.00 -12.16 7.60
C THR A 232 7.44 -13.58 7.71
N GLU A 233 6.17 -13.74 8.05
CA GLU A 233 5.53 -15.05 8.29
C GLU A 233 5.11 -15.75 6.99
N ILE A 234 4.82 -15.02 5.91
CA ILE A 234 4.36 -15.59 4.62
C ILE A 234 5.52 -16.13 3.76
N SER A 235 6.78 -15.90 4.15
CA SER A 235 7.96 -16.37 3.41
C SER A 235 8.47 -17.77 3.83
N SER A 236 7.82 -18.44 4.80
CA SER A 236 8.27 -19.76 5.28
C SER A 236 7.58 -20.94 4.58
N SER A 237 7.72 -21.04 3.25
CA SER A 237 7.54 -22.36 2.61
C SER A 237 8.69 -23.26 3.05
N HIS A 238 8.41 -24.18 3.98
CA HIS A 238 9.32 -25.26 4.32
C HIS A 238 9.77 -25.97 3.03
N PRO A 239 11.09 -26.14 2.79
CA PRO A 239 11.51 -27.06 1.74
C PRO A 239 11.01 -28.46 2.12
N PRO A 240 10.43 -29.25 1.19
CA PRO A 240 10.07 -30.62 1.48
C PRO A 240 11.34 -31.35 1.92
N LYS A 241 11.31 -31.97 3.09
CA LYS A 241 12.37 -32.89 3.53
C LYS A 241 12.51 -33.95 2.45
N ARG A 242 13.61 -33.90 1.69
CA ARG A 242 14.01 -35.00 0.82
C ARG A 242 14.22 -36.23 1.72
N ARG A 243 13.43 -37.28 1.47
CA ARG A 243 13.76 -38.63 1.91
C ARG A 243 14.91 -39.16 1.06
#